data_AF-A0A9P8GIG3-F1
#
_entry.id   AF-A0A9P8GIG3-F1
#
_cell.length_a   1.000
_cell.length_b   1.000
_cell.length_c   1.000
_cell.angle_alpha   90.00
_cell.angle_beta   90.00
_cell.angle_gamma   90.00
#
_symmetry.space_group_name_H-M   'P 1'
#
loop_
_entity.id
_entity.type
_entity.pdbx_description
1 polymer ?
#
loop_
_entity_poly.entity_id
_entity_poly.type
_entity_poly.pdbx_seq_one_letter_code
_entity_poly.pdbx_strand_id
1 'polypeptide(L)'
;MRHITPIFQGADQVVIVDADLQQYKPKKQESVWDIAFRENIIAHMLASKWSTRAWTLEEGALARNCQVQLEGDLVSLDQVTHAEVNWFSVQISKIWKKWITDIDQIKESTLFHISLNPMLADILNEPRKRAARPGSSGDIARDRRLFQETRSSQFVTAWNELLERSATRQGDRVLIMANILDFNVEQLSALPREHRLPLLIESCHQIPISLMFNTECDSTGIAHSSRAWLPTDIRGDRMVSSTLIDMRDSKETGRCKLPSGLGNLICIKVNVLIPHGVRKFCILDAERRLEFVVEILHGESVSAEDEQYYGAGSSTFLIIDPATGTSSLNGYTGRGARLSIQPNQGEPVLLGFDRPLKAWSTEQWSYKTGHQPDFPTYEGLGSRITSNIFELDMRKCLHSFERII
;
A
#
# COMPACT_ATOMS: atom_id res chain seq x y z
N MET A 1 3.50 -29.23 2.67
CA MET A 1 4.84 -28.61 2.56
C MET A 1 5.22 -28.23 3.98
N ARG A 2 6.33 -28.73 4.55
CA ARG A 2 6.72 -28.31 5.90
C ARG A 2 6.98 -26.80 5.84
N HIS A 3 6.27 -26.01 6.64
CA HIS A 3 6.47 -24.58 6.71
C HIS A 3 7.91 -24.31 7.13
N ILE A 4 8.69 -23.66 6.27
CA ILE A 4 10.06 -23.23 6.55
C ILE A 4 10.06 -21.94 7.39
N THR A 5 8.92 -21.23 7.42
CA THR A 5 8.67 -20.00 8.19
C THR A 5 9.16 -20.06 9.65
N PRO A 6 8.89 -21.11 10.45
CA PRO A 6 9.34 -21.15 11.85
C PRO A 6 10.87 -21.21 11.98
N ILE A 7 11.57 -21.73 10.97
CA ILE A 7 13.03 -21.78 10.95
C ILE A 7 13.59 -20.36 10.84
N PHE A 8 13.00 -19.52 9.97
CA PHE A 8 13.45 -18.14 9.79
C PHE A 8 13.07 -17.24 10.97
N GLN A 9 11.88 -17.42 11.56
CA GLN A 9 11.48 -16.69 12.77
C GLN A 9 12.41 -16.99 13.96
N GLY A 10 12.90 -18.22 14.06
CA GLY A 10 13.83 -18.64 15.11
C GLY A 10 15.31 -18.36 14.80
N ALA A 11 15.64 -17.98 13.56
CA ALA A 11 17.03 -17.79 13.15
C ALA A 11 17.60 -16.49 13.70
N ASP A 12 18.77 -16.58 14.36
CA ASP A 12 19.52 -15.40 14.80
C ASP A 12 20.11 -14.63 13.61
N GLN A 13 20.53 -15.37 12.57
CA GLN A 13 21.12 -14.83 11.35
C GLN A 13 20.66 -15.64 10.15
N VAL A 14 20.34 -14.96 9.05
CA VAL A 14 20.12 -15.54 7.72
C VAL A 14 21.16 -14.99 6.78
N VAL A 15 21.90 -15.89 6.13
CA VAL A 15 22.88 -15.55 5.11
C VAL A 15 22.24 -15.63 3.74
N ILE A 16 22.23 -14.50 3.03
CA ILE A 16 21.76 -14.37 1.66
C ILE A 16 22.91 -14.79 0.74
N VAL A 17 22.68 -15.88 0.03
CA VAL A 17 23.61 -16.47 -0.94
C VAL A 17 23.00 -16.35 -2.33
N ASP A 18 23.35 -15.29 -3.04
CA ASP A 18 22.94 -15.05 -4.42
C ASP A 18 24.18 -14.98 -5.32
N ALA A 19 24.13 -15.63 -6.47
CA ALA A 19 25.29 -15.76 -7.35
C ALA A 19 25.82 -14.40 -7.84
N ASP A 20 24.94 -13.41 -8.03
CA ASP A 20 25.32 -12.08 -8.49
C ASP A 20 25.98 -11.29 -7.34
N LEU A 21 25.48 -11.47 -6.10
CA LEU A 21 26.06 -10.86 -4.90
C LEU A 21 27.42 -11.47 -4.54
N GLN A 22 27.57 -12.79 -4.68
CA GLN A 22 28.83 -13.48 -4.39
C GLN A 22 29.97 -13.11 -5.34
N GLN A 23 29.64 -12.64 -6.54
CA GLN A 23 30.62 -12.16 -7.52
C GLN A 23 31.00 -10.69 -7.32
N TYR A 24 30.21 -9.96 -6.52
CA TYR A 24 30.52 -8.57 -6.21
C TYR A 24 31.75 -8.50 -5.30
N LYS A 25 32.81 -7.86 -5.81
CA LYS A 25 34.06 -7.62 -5.11
C LYS A 25 34.12 -6.18 -4.61
N PRO A 26 34.02 -5.94 -3.29
CA PRO A 26 34.37 -4.65 -2.70
C PRO A 26 35.76 -4.19 -3.14
N LYS A 27 35.97 -2.90 -3.41
CA LYS A 27 37.35 -2.43 -3.59
C LYS A 27 38.07 -2.52 -2.24
N LYS A 28 39.35 -2.89 -2.25
CA LYS A 28 40.17 -3.15 -1.03
C LYS A 28 40.23 -2.00 0.01
N GLN A 29 39.76 -0.80 -0.32
CA GLN A 29 39.74 0.38 0.56
C GLN A 29 38.33 0.81 0.99
N GLU A 30 37.29 0.16 0.48
CA GLU A 30 35.91 0.47 0.82
C GLU A 30 35.56 -0.18 2.18
N SER A 31 35.02 0.62 3.09
CA SER A 31 34.54 0.15 4.40
C SER A 31 33.02 0.16 4.41
N VAL A 32 32.38 -0.57 5.33
CA VAL A 32 30.91 -0.51 5.52
C VAL A 32 30.44 0.92 5.87
N TRP A 33 31.32 1.81 6.32
CA TRP A 33 31.00 3.22 6.56
C TRP A 33 31.08 4.10 5.31
N ASP A 34 31.58 3.56 4.18
CA ASP A 34 31.58 4.23 2.89
C ASP A 34 30.17 4.19 2.28
N ILE A 35 29.62 5.36 1.98
CA ILE A 35 28.29 5.53 1.39
C ILE A 35 28.21 4.84 0.03
N ALA A 36 29.22 5.04 -0.83
CA ALA A 36 29.23 4.48 -2.17
C ALA A 36 29.26 2.94 -2.13
N PHE A 37 29.98 2.38 -1.15
CA PHE A 37 30.02 0.94 -0.93
C PHE A 37 28.65 0.37 -0.55
N ARG A 38 28.01 0.96 0.46
CA ARG A 38 26.67 0.52 0.93
C ARG A 38 25.64 0.55 -0.19
N GLU A 39 25.64 1.60 -1.00
CA GLU A 39 24.71 1.75 -2.10
C GLU A 39 24.94 0.77 -3.23
N ASN A 40 26.20 0.51 -3.56
CA ASN A 40 26.51 -0.54 -4.53
C ASN A 40 25.97 -1.87 -4.05
N ILE A 41 26.17 -2.23 -2.77
CA ILE A 41 25.59 -3.46 -2.22
C ILE A 41 24.06 -3.44 -2.35
N ILE A 42 23.39 -2.37 -1.93
CA ILE A 42 21.93 -2.28 -1.98
C ILE A 42 21.41 -2.36 -3.41
N ALA A 43 22.06 -1.68 -4.36
CA ALA A 43 21.70 -1.73 -5.77
C ALA A 43 21.85 -3.14 -6.33
N HIS A 44 22.96 -3.83 -6.03
CA HIS A 44 23.15 -5.23 -6.43
C HIS A 44 22.12 -6.15 -5.77
N MET A 45 21.75 -5.90 -4.51
CA MET A 45 20.72 -6.66 -3.83
C MET A 45 19.34 -6.47 -4.46
N LEU A 46 18.94 -5.23 -4.70
CA LEU A 46 17.67 -4.91 -5.32
C LEU A 46 17.60 -5.44 -6.76
N ALA A 47 18.73 -5.55 -7.45
CA ALA A 47 18.84 -6.17 -8.77
C ALA A 47 18.99 -7.71 -8.75
N SER A 48 19.32 -8.31 -7.60
CA SER A 48 19.61 -9.75 -7.49
C SER A 48 18.36 -10.61 -7.67
N LYS A 49 18.53 -11.89 -8.02
CA LYS A 49 17.38 -12.81 -8.09
C LYS A 49 16.70 -12.99 -6.74
N TRP A 50 17.45 -12.84 -5.64
CA TRP A 50 16.90 -12.85 -4.30
C TRP A 50 15.83 -11.78 -4.09
N SER A 51 15.99 -10.53 -4.55
CA SER A 51 14.96 -9.49 -4.37
C SER A 51 13.71 -9.71 -5.22
N THR A 52 13.83 -10.43 -6.35
CA THR A 52 12.72 -10.65 -7.31
C THR A 52 11.73 -11.74 -6.91
N ARG A 53 12.03 -12.51 -5.86
CA ARG A 53 11.21 -13.66 -5.42
C ARG A 53 10.38 -13.28 -4.20
N ALA A 54 9.16 -13.79 -4.13
CA ALA A 54 8.25 -13.49 -3.03
C ALA A 54 8.67 -14.20 -1.74
N TRP A 55 9.09 -15.46 -1.81
CA TRP A 55 9.46 -16.23 -0.61
C TRP A 55 10.72 -15.68 0.08
N THR A 56 11.67 -15.12 -0.67
CA THR A 56 12.87 -14.48 -0.10
C THR A 56 12.54 -13.19 0.66
N LEU A 57 11.43 -12.51 0.33
CA LEU A 57 10.89 -11.42 1.16
C LEU A 57 10.55 -11.94 2.55
N GLU A 58 9.85 -13.07 2.62
CA GLU A 58 9.48 -13.72 3.87
C GLU A 58 10.73 -14.06 4.70
N GLU A 59 11.74 -14.65 4.08
CA GLU A 59 13.00 -15.00 4.75
C GLU A 59 13.71 -13.78 5.33
N GLY A 60 13.84 -12.72 4.52
CA GLY A 60 14.51 -11.49 4.94
C GLY A 60 13.73 -10.70 5.99
N ALA A 61 12.40 -10.67 5.87
CA ALA A 61 11.53 -9.98 6.81
C ALA A 61 11.51 -10.68 8.18
N LEU A 62 11.45 -12.02 8.21
CA LEU A 62 11.33 -12.79 9.45
C LEU A 62 12.66 -13.01 10.18
N ALA A 63 13.79 -12.98 9.48
CA ALA A 63 15.11 -13.18 10.09
C ALA A 63 15.50 -12.04 11.03
N ARG A 64 16.08 -12.32 12.20
CA ARG A 64 16.55 -11.26 13.12
C ARG A 64 17.63 -10.38 12.49
N ASN A 65 18.63 -11.01 11.89
CA ASN A 65 19.69 -10.36 11.15
C ASN A 65 19.82 -11.00 9.77
N CYS A 66 19.96 -10.17 8.74
CA CYS A 66 20.30 -10.63 7.41
C CYS A 66 21.75 -10.24 7.12
N GLN A 67 22.52 -11.19 6.60
CA GLN A 67 23.87 -10.96 6.11
C GLN A 67 23.92 -11.31 4.64
N VAL A 68 24.73 -10.61 3.86
CA VAL A 68 24.94 -10.90 2.45
C VAL A 68 26.33 -11.47 2.26
N GLN A 69 26.42 -12.61 1.59
CA GLN A 69 27.69 -13.17 1.15
C GLN A 69 28.16 -12.45 -0.11
N LEU A 70 29.24 -11.67 0.03
CA LEU A 70 29.99 -11.08 -1.07
C LEU A 70 31.23 -11.93 -1.40
N GLU A 71 32.04 -11.51 -2.37
CA GLU A 71 33.29 -12.19 -2.67
C GLU A 71 34.27 -12.10 -1.48
N GLY A 72 34.35 -13.18 -0.69
CA GLY A 72 35.29 -13.31 0.42
C GLY A 72 34.90 -12.58 1.72
N ASP A 73 33.71 -11.98 1.79
CA ASP A 73 33.24 -11.27 2.99
C ASP A 73 31.74 -11.48 3.26
N LEU A 74 31.34 -11.29 4.51
CA LEU A 74 29.95 -11.31 4.97
C LEU A 74 29.58 -9.94 5.51
N VAL A 75 28.65 -9.26 4.85
CA VAL A 75 28.23 -7.91 5.23
C VAL A 75 26.86 -7.94 5.89
N SER A 76 26.76 -7.37 7.09
CA SER A 76 25.48 -7.24 7.80
C SER A 76 24.59 -6.18 7.15
N LEU A 77 23.35 -6.54 6.85
CA LEU A 77 22.36 -5.58 6.33
C LEU A 77 22.00 -4.51 7.34
N ASP A 78 22.08 -4.81 8.63
CA ASP A 78 21.91 -3.80 9.66
C ASP A 78 22.95 -2.70 9.45
N GLN A 79 24.23 -3.05 9.34
CA GLN A 79 25.29 -2.07 9.11
C GLN A 79 25.14 -1.30 7.78
N VAL A 80 24.63 -1.97 6.75
CA VAL A 80 24.38 -1.37 5.44
C VAL A 80 23.12 -0.48 5.44
N THR A 81 22.16 -0.67 6.34
CA THR A 81 20.89 0.11 6.36
C THR A 81 20.80 1.11 7.52
N HIS A 82 21.51 0.90 8.63
CA HIS A 82 21.34 1.64 9.89
C HIS A 82 22.18 2.91 10.05
N ALA A 83 22.85 3.43 9.02
CA ALA A 83 23.53 4.70 9.22
C ALA A 83 22.51 5.83 9.43
N GLU A 84 22.50 6.35 10.65
CA GLU A 84 22.18 7.74 10.90
C GLU A 84 23.02 8.54 9.90
N VAL A 85 22.39 9.04 8.84
CA VAL A 85 23.02 10.04 7.98
C VAL A 85 23.10 11.29 8.84
N ASN A 86 24.16 11.39 9.64
CA ASN A 86 24.49 12.58 10.39
C ASN A 86 24.96 13.61 9.36
N TRP A 87 24.00 14.33 8.81
CA TRP A 87 24.16 15.29 7.73
C TRP A 87 25.19 16.39 8.04
N PHE A 88 25.48 16.61 9.32
CA PHE A 88 26.52 17.54 9.79
C PHE A 88 27.94 16.95 9.77
N SER A 89 28.11 15.63 9.81
CA SER A 89 29.43 14.99 9.90
C SER A 89 30.00 14.51 8.58
N VAL A 90 29.29 14.73 7.46
CA VAL A 90 29.94 14.80 6.14
C VAL A 90 30.77 16.09 6.14
N GLN A 91 31.91 16.05 6.83
CA GLN A 91 32.95 17.06 6.68
C GLN A 91 33.29 17.08 5.20
N ILE A 92 32.87 18.17 4.58
CA ILE A 92 33.05 18.57 3.19
C ILE A 92 34.55 18.56 2.89
N SER A 93 35.09 17.37 2.61
CA SER A 93 36.49 17.17 2.35
C SER A 93 36.80 17.64 0.93
N LYS A 94 38.03 18.12 0.78
CA LYS A 94 38.66 18.92 -0.30
C LYS A 94 38.39 18.51 -1.75
N ILE A 95 37.67 17.42 -2.00
CA ILE A 95 37.21 16.96 -3.33
C ILE A 95 36.14 17.91 -3.88
N TRP A 96 35.30 18.53 -3.03
CA TRP A 96 34.21 19.42 -3.45
C TRP A 96 34.66 20.65 -4.25
N LYS A 97 35.86 21.22 -4.02
CA LYS A 97 36.32 22.40 -4.78
C LYS A 97 36.71 22.09 -6.24
N LYS A 98 36.95 20.83 -6.59
CA LYS A 98 37.36 20.43 -7.95
C LYS A 98 36.19 19.92 -8.79
N TRP A 99 35.05 19.61 -8.18
CA TRP A 99 33.90 18.96 -8.82
C TRP A 99 32.64 19.84 -8.93
N ILE A 100 32.65 21.08 -8.42
CA ILE A 100 31.54 22.06 -8.60
C ILE A 100 31.61 22.66 -10.01
N THR A 101 31.24 21.87 -11.00
CA THR A 101 30.74 22.37 -12.29
C THR A 101 29.42 21.71 -12.68
N ASP A 102 29.07 20.54 -12.13
CA ASP A 102 27.81 19.85 -12.43
C ASP A 102 26.95 19.62 -11.17
N ILE A 103 26.27 20.68 -10.72
CA ILE A 103 25.35 20.64 -9.57
C ILE A 103 24.11 19.77 -9.83
N ASP A 104 23.74 19.55 -11.09
CA ASP A 104 22.54 18.77 -11.44
C ASP A 104 22.75 17.25 -11.33
N GLN A 105 23.94 16.72 -11.66
CA GLN A 105 24.27 15.30 -11.43
C GLN A 105 24.34 14.93 -9.94
N ILE A 106 24.79 15.85 -9.09
CA ILE A 106 24.87 15.62 -7.63
C ILE A 106 23.47 15.60 -7.01
N LYS A 107 22.52 16.39 -7.52
CA LYS A 107 21.12 16.32 -7.05
C LYS A 107 20.48 14.99 -7.44
N GLU A 108 20.70 14.51 -8.66
CA GLU A 108 20.18 13.21 -9.10
C GLU A 108 20.82 12.03 -8.34
N SER A 109 22.14 12.05 -8.13
CA SER A 109 22.80 11.01 -7.35
C SER A 109 22.35 11.05 -5.90
N THR A 110 22.29 12.22 -5.25
CA THR A 110 21.87 12.36 -3.84
C THR A 110 20.40 12.00 -3.63
N LEU A 111 19.52 12.28 -4.58
CA LEU A 111 18.12 11.82 -4.52
C LEU A 111 18.01 10.31 -4.73
N PHE A 112 18.86 9.71 -5.57
CA PHE A 112 18.98 8.26 -5.72
C PHE A 112 19.51 7.60 -4.43
N HIS A 113 20.55 8.18 -3.82
CA HIS A 113 21.20 7.79 -2.56
C HIS A 113 20.21 7.75 -1.38
N ILE A 114 19.27 8.71 -1.32
CA ILE A 114 18.23 8.81 -0.29
C ILE A 114 17.13 7.75 -0.48
N SER A 115 16.96 7.15 -1.66
CA SER A 115 15.83 6.26 -1.93
C SER A 115 16.08 4.78 -1.58
N LEU A 116 17.30 4.28 -1.79
CA LEU A 116 17.56 2.83 -1.76
C LEU A 116 17.75 2.27 -0.34
N ASN A 117 18.41 3.04 0.54
CA ASN A 117 18.63 2.67 1.95
C ASN A 117 17.30 2.55 2.71
N PRO A 118 16.42 3.58 2.72
CA PRO A 118 15.09 3.47 3.30
C PRO A 118 14.25 2.40 2.61
N MET A 119 14.38 2.20 1.29
CA MET A 119 13.64 1.14 0.61
C MET A 119 14.01 -0.24 1.15
N LEU A 120 15.30 -0.62 1.18
CA LEU A 120 15.70 -1.91 1.73
C LEU A 120 15.44 -2.03 3.24
N ALA A 121 15.62 -0.93 3.98
CA ALA A 121 15.27 -0.86 5.39
C ALA A 121 13.77 -1.00 5.63
N ASP A 122 12.90 -0.40 4.84
CA ASP A 122 11.45 -0.53 4.98
C ASP A 122 11.00 -1.95 4.61
N ILE A 123 11.66 -2.56 3.61
CA ILE A 123 11.44 -3.93 3.17
C ILE A 123 11.86 -4.95 4.25
N LEU A 124 13.00 -4.74 4.93
CA LEU A 124 13.65 -5.74 5.78
C LEU A 124 13.72 -5.39 7.27
N ASN A 125 13.68 -4.11 7.66
CA ASN A 125 13.66 -3.68 9.06
C ASN A 125 12.23 -3.69 9.59
N GLU A 126 11.77 -4.92 9.83
CA GLU A 126 10.53 -5.16 10.52
C GLU A 126 10.55 -4.52 11.92
N PRO A 127 9.52 -3.74 12.32
CA PRO A 127 9.38 -3.21 13.68
C PRO A 127 9.55 -4.27 14.79
N ARG A 128 9.22 -5.54 14.50
CA ARG A 128 9.48 -6.68 15.39
C ARG A 128 10.96 -6.84 15.74
N LYS A 129 11.88 -6.63 14.80
CA LYS A 129 13.34 -6.74 15.04
C LYS A 129 13.81 -5.74 16.09
N ARG A 130 13.12 -4.60 16.21
CA ARG A 130 13.42 -3.57 17.23
C ARG A 130 12.83 -3.93 18.60
N ALA A 131 11.66 -4.56 18.63
CA ALA A 131 10.98 -4.98 19.87
C ALA A 131 11.64 -6.21 20.52
N ALA A 132 12.09 -7.18 19.72
CA ALA A 132 12.61 -8.47 20.19
C ALA A 132 14.09 -8.45 20.62
N ARG A 133 14.69 -7.29 20.98
CA ARG A 133 16.09 -7.24 21.39
C ARG A 133 16.28 -7.99 22.72
N PRO A 134 17.12 -9.04 22.76
CA PRO A 134 17.33 -9.83 23.97
C PRO A 134 17.98 -8.95 25.03
N GLY A 135 17.25 -8.68 26.12
CA GLY A 135 17.72 -7.87 27.26
C GLY A 135 16.76 -6.76 27.69
N SER A 136 15.79 -6.36 26.86
CA SER A 136 14.64 -5.62 27.37
C SER A 136 13.66 -6.63 27.96
N SER A 137 13.48 -6.63 29.28
CA SER A 137 12.33 -7.24 29.96
C SER A 137 11.05 -6.45 29.63
N GLY A 138 10.83 -6.22 28.33
CA GLY A 138 9.75 -5.43 27.78
C GLY A 138 8.46 -6.21 27.90
N ASP A 139 7.51 -5.58 28.56
CA ASP A 139 6.13 -6.01 28.72
C ASP A 139 5.55 -6.56 27.39
N ILE A 140 5.16 -7.84 27.36
CA ILE A 140 4.53 -8.50 26.21
C ILE A 140 3.35 -7.67 25.68
N ALA A 141 2.65 -6.96 26.56
CA ALA A 141 1.55 -6.08 26.16
C ALA A 141 2.02 -4.86 25.35
N ARG A 142 3.20 -4.31 25.69
CA ARG A 142 3.82 -3.19 24.95
C ARG A 142 4.22 -3.61 23.55
N ASP A 143 4.85 -4.79 23.42
CA ASP A 143 5.27 -5.31 22.12
C ASP A 143 4.07 -5.62 21.22
N ARG A 144 3.01 -6.20 21.80
CA ARG A 144 1.75 -6.45 21.09
C ARG A 144 1.10 -5.15 20.61
N ARG A 145 1.14 -4.09 21.42
CA ARG A 145 0.61 -2.78 21.06
C ARG A 145 1.43 -2.13 19.94
N LEU A 146 2.75 -2.10 20.05
CA LEU A 146 3.63 -1.59 19.00
C LEU A 146 3.44 -2.35 17.68
N PHE A 147 3.24 -3.66 17.77
CA PHE A 147 2.94 -4.49 16.61
C PHE A 147 1.61 -4.10 15.95
N GLN A 148 0.56 -3.89 16.75
CA GLN A 148 -0.73 -3.42 16.23
C GLN A 148 -0.63 -2.03 15.59
N GLU A 149 0.14 -1.11 16.20
CA GLU A 149 0.33 0.26 15.70
C GLU A 149 1.12 0.30 14.38
N THR A 150 1.99 -0.68 14.13
CA THR A 150 2.83 -0.74 12.92
C THR A 150 2.29 -1.66 11.82
N ARG A 151 1.29 -2.50 12.12
CA ARG A 151 0.75 -3.49 11.19
C ARG A 151 0.21 -2.89 9.89
N SER A 152 -0.41 -1.72 9.93
CA SER A 152 -0.92 -1.06 8.73
C SER A 152 0.22 -0.63 7.78
N SER A 153 1.32 -0.13 8.34
CA SER A 153 2.53 0.17 7.56
C SER A 153 3.14 -1.09 6.96
N GLN A 154 3.27 -2.15 7.76
CA GLN A 154 3.73 -3.46 7.29
C GLN A 154 2.84 -4.02 6.17
N PHE A 155 1.52 -3.85 6.29
CA PHE A 155 0.56 -4.26 5.27
C PHE A 155 0.85 -3.56 3.94
N VAL A 156 1.03 -2.24 3.97
CA VAL A 156 1.35 -1.43 2.77
C VAL A 156 2.68 -1.86 2.16
N THR A 157 3.73 -2.00 2.96
CA THR A 157 5.04 -2.45 2.48
C THR A 157 4.97 -3.84 1.87
N ALA A 158 4.41 -4.82 2.61
CA ALA A 158 4.30 -6.20 2.13
C ALA A 158 3.48 -6.29 0.85
N TRP A 159 2.37 -5.55 0.76
CA TRP A 159 1.57 -5.46 -0.46
C TRP A 159 2.40 -4.98 -1.65
N ASN A 160 3.05 -3.82 -1.50
CA ASN A 160 3.82 -3.18 -2.57
C ASN A 160 4.97 -4.06 -3.04
N GLU A 161 5.67 -4.71 -2.12
CA GLU A 161 6.75 -5.64 -2.45
C GLU A 161 6.24 -6.89 -3.17
N LEU A 162 5.11 -7.43 -2.76
CA LEU A 162 4.54 -8.64 -3.36
C LEU A 162 3.93 -8.41 -4.75
N LEU A 163 3.59 -7.16 -5.10
CA LEU A 163 3.19 -6.80 -6.48
C LEU A 163 4.33 -7.04 -7.47
N GLU A 164 5.56 -6.64 -7.10
CA GLU A 164 6.73 -6.64 -7.97
C GLU A 164 7.46 -8.00 -7.98
N ARG A 165 7.16 -8.87 -7.01
CA ARG A 165 7.86 -10.15 -6.82
C ARG A 165 7.13 -11.33 -7.43
N SER A 166 7.92 -12.22 -8.03
CA SER A 166 7.45 -13.49 -8.58
C SER A 166 7.22 -14.53 -7.48
N ALA A 167 6.12 -15.28 -7.58
CA ALA A 167 5.83 -16.41 -6.69
C ALA A 167 5.67 -17.68 -7.53
N THR A 168 6.24 -18.80 -7.05
CA THR A 168 6.22 -20.07 -7.79
C THR A 168 4.80 -20.64 -7.88
N ARG A 169 3.97 -20.44 -6.85
CA ARG A 169 2.56 -20.83 -6.90
C ARG A 169 1.68 -19.61 -6.77
N GLN A 170 0.61 -19.62 -7.56
CA GLN A 170 -0.43 -18.62 -7.42
C GLN A 170 -1.10 -18.77 -6.05
N GLY A 171 -1.14 -17.70 -5.28
CA GLY A 171 -1.67 -17.68 -3.90
C GLY A 171 -0.61 -17.76 -2.80
N ASP A 172 0.66 -18.07 -3.11
CA ASP A 172 1.75 -18.02 -2.10
C ASP A 172 1.92 -16.59 -1.56
N ARG A 173 1.70 -15.57 -2.39
CA ARG A 173 1.80 -14.15 -2.00
C ARG A 173 0.94 -13.84 -0.77
N VAL A 174 -0.28 -14.37 -0.70
CA VAL A 174 -1.19 -14.14 0.43
C VAL A 174 -0.69 -14.83 1.70
N LEU A 175 -0.12 -16.04 1.57
CA LEU A 175 0.46 -16.77 2.70
C LEU A 175 1.73 -16.08 3.22
N ILE A 176 2.58 -15.59 2.31
CA ILE A 176 3.77 -14.80 2.64
C ILE A 176 3.37 -13.51 3.36
N MET A 177 2.38 -12.78 2.83
CA MET A 177 1.85 -11.57 3.47
C MET A 177 1.32 -11.89 4.88
N ALA A 178 0.58 -13.00 5.03
CA ALA A 178 0.07 -13.43 6.32
C ALA A 178 1.20 -13.74 7.33
N ASN A 179 2.28 -14.40 6.90
CA ASN A 179 3.46 -14.62 7.75
C ASN A 179 4.16 -13.30 8.13
N ILE A 180 4.34 -12.38 7.17
CA ILE A 180 4.91 -11.05 7.44
C ILE A 180 4.04 -10.28 8.44
N LEU A 181 2.72 -10.45 8.39
CA LEU A 181 1.78 -9.81 9.32
C LEU A 181 1.51 -10.61 10.60
N ASP A 182 2.18 -11.76 10.80
CA ASP A 182 2.05 -12.66 11.96
C ASP A 182 0.61 -13.13 12.20
N PHE A 183 -0.01 -13.58 11.11
CA PHE A 183 -1.23 -14.36 11.15
C PHE A 183 -0.92 -15.86 11.04
N ASN A 184 -1.81 -16.69 11.57
CA ASN A 184 -1.68 -18.13 11.48
C ASN A 184 -1.91 -18.63 10.03
N VAL A 185 -0.80 -18.93 9.35
CA VAL A 185 -0.83 -19.37 7.95
C VAL A 185 -1.34 -20.80 7.79
N GLU A 186 -1.21 -21.66 8.80
CA GLU A 186 -1.74 -23.03 8.72
C GLU A 186 -3.24 -23.01 8.50
N GLN A 187 -3.95 -22.23 9.32
CA GLN A 187 -5.41 -22.07 9.22
C GLN A 187 -5.81 -21.36 7.92
N LEU A 188 -5.06 -20.32 7.51
CA LEU A 188 -5.32 -19.60 6.27
C LEU A 188 -5.11 -20.49 5.03
N SER A 189 -4.10 -21.36 5.06
CA SER A 189 -3.76 -22.26 3.95
C SER A 189 -4.82 -23.34 3.70
N ALA A 190 -5.58 -23.71 4.74
CA ALA A 190 -6.69 -24.66 4.65
C ALA A 190 -7.91 -24.10 3.92
N LEU A 191 -8.02 -22.77 3.77
CA LEU A 191 -9.13 -22.12 3.08
C LEU A 191 -8.96 -22.13 1.55
N PRO A 192 -10.07 -22.08 0.78
CA PRO A 192 -10.04 -21.79 -0.65
C PRO A 192 -9.34 -20.47 -0.93
N ARG A 193 -8.60 -20.39 -2.05
CA ARG A 193 -7.68 -19.28 -2.35
C ARG A 193 -8.40 -17.93 -2.34
N GLU A 194 -9.58 -17.88 -2.95
CA GLU A 194 -10.45 -16.71 -3.08
C GLU A 194 -10.90 -16.11 -1.74
N HIS A 195 -10.84 -16.89 -0.65
CA HIS A 195 -11.24 -16.43 0.68
C HIS A 195 -10.07 -16.00 1.56
N ARG A 196 -8.82 -16.32 1.17
CA ARG A 196 -7.64 -16.07 2.02
C ARG A 196 -7.38 -14.58 2.20
N LEU A 197 -7.25 -13.84 1.11
CA LEU A 197 -6.92 -12.42 1.18
C LEU A 197 -8.05 -11.58 1.81
N PRO A 198 -9.35 -11.78 1.46
CA PRO A 198 -10.43 -11.11 2.16
C PRO A 198 -10.41 -11.37 3.67
N LEU A 199 -10.22 -12.62 4.11
CA LEU A 199 -10.15 -12.94 5.54
C LEU A 199 -8.93 -12.29 6.22
N LEU A 200 -7.78 -12.27 5.54
CA LEU A 200 -6.56 -11.61 6.03
C LEU A 200 -6.79 -10.11 6.24
N ILE A 201 -7.44 -9.44 5.28
CA ILE A 201 -7.78 -8.01 5.34
C ILE A 201 -8.78 -7.75 6.48
N GLU A 202 -9.83 -8.55 6.61
CA GLU A 202 -10.83 -8.45 7.69
C GLU A 202 -10.24 -8.74 9.08
N SER A 203 -9.11 -9.44 9.13
CA SER A 203 -8.39 -9.70 10.38
C SER A 203 -7.50 -8.54 10.81
N CYS A 204 -7.27 -7.55 9.95
CA CYS A 204 -6.57 -6.32 10.29
C CYS A 204 -7.51 -5.35 11.04
N HIS A 205 -7.02 -4.66 12.09
CA HIS A 205 -7.79 -3.61 12.76
C HIS A 205 -7.90 -2.34 11.91
N GLN A 206 -6.85 -2.06 11.15
CA GLN A 206 -6.75 -0.89 10.29
C GLN A 206 -6.10 -1.29 8.97
N ILE A 207 -6.58 -0.70 7.89
CA ILE A 207 -6.08 -0.95 6.53
C ILE A 207 -5.98 0.38 5.77
N PRO A 208 -5.06 0.51 4.81
CA PRO A 208 -4.97 1.71 4.00
C PRO A 208 -6.22 1.89 3.14
N ILE A 209 -6.78 3.11 3.09
CA ILE A 209 -7.94 3.42 2.24
C ILE A 209 -7.63 3.18 0.76
N SER A 210 -6.36 3.29 0.36
CA SER A 210 -5.92 3.03 -1.00
C SER A 210 -6.19 1.61 -1.49
N LEU A 211 -6.46 0.65 -0.58
CA LEU A 211 -6.93 -0.69 -0.92
C LEU A 211 -8.25 -0.65 -1.70
N MET A 212 -9.16 0.28 -1.36
CA MET A 212 -10.44 0.46 -2.07
C MET A 212 -10.25 1.02 -3.49
N PHE A 213 -9.11 1.65 -3.77
CA PHE A 213 -8.86 2.29 -5.06
C PHE A 213 -8.19 1.35 -6.05
N ASN A 214 -8.02 0.08 -5.68
CA ASN A 214 -7.32 -0.89 -6.48
C ASN A 214 -8.13 -1.25 -7.74
N THR A 215 -7.46 -1.19 -8.88
CA THR A 215 -8.11 -1.21 -10.19
C THR A 215 -8.20 -2.59 -10.81
N GLU A 216 -7.41 -3.55 -10.30
CA GLU A 216 -7.36 -4.94 -10.76
C GLU A 216 -8.13 -5.90 -9.85
N CYS A 217 -9.13 -5.41 -9.11
CA CYS A 217 -9.98 -6.28 -8.31
C CYS A 217 -10.87 -7.09 -9.25
N ASP A 218 -10.63 -8.40 -9.35
CA ASP A 218 -11.54 -9.36 -9.98
C ASP A 218 -12.84 -9.38 -9.18
N SER A 219 -13.72 -8.40 -9.44
CA SER A 219 -15.09 -8.43 -8.95
C SER A 219 -15.70 -9.69 -9.54
N THR A 220 -15.88 -10.71 -8.71
CA THR A 220 -16.33 -12.05 -9.08
C THR A 220 -17.82 -12.01 -9.48
N GLY A 221 -18.22 -11.20 -10.45
CA GLY A 221 -19.58 -11.09 -10.98
C GLY A 221 -20.68 -10.68 -9.98
N ILE A 222 -20.43 -10.71 -8.67
CA ILE A 222 -21.36 -10.36 -7.62
C ILE A 222 -21.11 -8.88 -7.29
N ALA A 223 -21.53 -8.01 -8.21
CA ALA A 223 -21.39 -6.55 -8.14
C ALA A 223 -22.02 -5.92 -6.87
N HIS A 224 -22.72 -6.72 -6.05
CA HIS A 224 -23.49 -6.26 -4.89
C HIS A 224 -23.12 -6.95 -3.58
N SER A 225 -22.05 -7.74 -3.56
CA SER A 225 -21.55 -8.23 -2.27
C SER A 225 -20.87 -7.07 -1.54
N SER A 226 -21.13 -6.93 -0.26
CA SER A 226 -20.46 -5.93 0.58
C SER A 226 -18.93 -6.05 0.61
N ARG A 227 -18.41 -7.19 0.13
CA ARG A 227 -17.00 -7.53 0.00
C ARG A 227 -16.48 -7.35 -1.42
N ALA A 228 -17.27 -6.81 -2.34
CA ALA A 228 -16.89 -6.68 -3.76
C ALA A 228 -15.63 -5.82 -3.96
N TRP A 229 -15.30 -4.96 -3.01
CA TRP A 229 -14.09 -4.14 -3.00
C TRP A 229 -12.85 -4.86 -2.43
N LEU A 230 -13.03 -6.00 -1.76
CA LEU A 230 -11.93 -6.78 -1.20
C LEU A 230 -11.29 -7.63 -2.31
N PRO A 231 -9.99 -7.44 -2.58
CA PRO A 231 -9.30 -8.25 -3.58
C PRO A 231 -9.15 -9.70 -3.11
N THR A 232 -9.19 -10.63 -4.06
CA THR A 232 -8.96 -12.06 -3.81
C THR A 232 -7.48 -12.46 -3.97
N ASP A 233 -6.67 -11.60 -4.58
CA ASP A 233 -5.22 -11.79 -4.79
C ASP A 233 -4.46 -10.45 -4.69
N ILE A 234 -3.15 -10.51 -4.46
CA ILE A 234 -2.29 -9.32 -4.37
C ILE A 234 -1.89 -8.89 -5.78
N ARG A 235 -2.60 -7.88 -6.31
CA ARG A 235 -2.51 -7.35 -7.69
C ARG A 235 -2.88 -5.88 -7.76
N GLY A 236 -2.68 -5.28 -8.94
CA GLY A 236 -3.02 -3.90 -9.22
C GLY A 236 -2.02 -2.90 -8.67
N ASP A 237 -2.53 -1.87 -8.03
CA ASP A 237 -1.76 -0.66 -7.77
C ASP A 237 -1.04 -0.69 -6.42
N ARG A 238 0.08 0.05 -6.33
CA ARG A 238 0.77 0.31 -5.07
C ARG A 238 -0.15 1.04 -4.08
N MET A 239 0.01 0.74 -2.80
CA MET A 239 -0.71 1.35 -1.68
C MET A 239 0.08 2.49 -1.04
N VAL A 240 -0.65 3.36 -0.35
CA VAL A 240 -0.09 4.45 0.46
C VAL A 240 -0.66 4.39 1.88
N SER A 241 0.16 4.71 2.88
CA SER A 241 -0.23 4.68 4.30
C SER A 241 -0.87 5.99 4.81
N SER A 242 -1.30 6.89 3.91
CA SER A 242 -1.76 8.24 4.25
C SER A 242 -3.01 8.25 5.15
N THR A 243 -3.98 7.39 4.84
CA THR A 243 -5.28 7.34 5.50
C THR A 243 -5.68 5.90 5.74
N LEU A 244 -6.12 5.59 6.96
CA LEU A 244 -6.47 4.24 7.38
C LEU A 244 -7.98 4.12 7.65
N ILE A 245 -8.59 3.04 7.18
CA ILE A 245 -9.97 2.64 7.51
C ILE A 245 -9.91 1.83 8.82
N ASP A 246 -10.80 2.13 9.77
CA ASP A 246 -10.95 1.32 10.99
C ASP A 246 -11.94 0.17 10.74
N MET A 247 -11.43 -1.04 10.89
CA MET A 247 -12.14 -2.30 10.62
C MET A 247 -12.69 -2.95 11.90
N ARG A 248 -12.46 -2.38 13.09
CA ARG A 248 -12.88 -3.01 14.37
C ARG A 248 -14.39 -3.26 14.45
N ASP A 249 -15.18 -2.28 14.01
CA ASP A 249 -16.65 -2.38 14.04
C ASP A 249 -17.21 -3.27 12.92
N SER A 250 -16.38 -3.61 11.92
CA SER A 250 -16.80 -4.37 10.75
C SER A 250 -17.24 -5.78 11.12
N LYS A 251 -16.57 -6.41 12.08
CA LYS A 251 -16.80 -7.81 12.45
C LYS A 251 -18.19 -8.07 13.05
N GLU A 252 -18.76 -7.09 13.73
CA GLU A 252 -20.08 -7.24 14.37
C GLU A 252 -21.19 -6.65 13.51
N THR A 253 -20.94 -5.48 12.92
CA THR A 253 -21.99 -4.69 12.27
C THR A 253 -21.97 -4.81 10.75
N GLY A 254 -20.89 -5.36 10.20
CA GLY A 254 -20.53 -5.21 8.80
C GLY A 254 -20.07 -3.79 8.47
N ARG A 255 -19.97 -2.84 9.40
CA ARG A 255 -19.69 -1.43 9.06
C ARG A 255 -18.25 -1.05 9.35
N CYS A 256 -17.66 -0.23 8.48
CA CYS A 256 -16.34 0.36 8.72
C CYS A 256 -16.49 1.85 8.97
N LYS A 257 -15.70 2.38 9.90
CA LYS A 257 -15.64 3.81 10.15
C LYS A 257 -14.51 4.42 9.33
N LEU A 258 -14.86 5.43 8.54
CA LEU A 258 -13.84 6.31 7.99
C LEU A 258 -13.21 7.13 9.14
N PRO A 259 -11.89 7.38 9.11
CA PRO A 259 -11.20 8.02 10.22
C PRO A 259 -11.76 9.44 10.46
N SER A 260 -11.89 9.80 11.75
CA SER A 260 -12.25 11.15 12.16
C SER A 260 -11.10 12.10 11.78
N GLY A 261 -11.31 12.90 10.75
CA GLY A 261 -10.25 13.68 10.11
C GLY A 261 -9.70 12.94 8.90
N LEU A 262 -10.35 13.14 7.75
CA LEU A 262 -10.01 12.49 6.47
C LEU A 262 -8.67 12.96 5.86
N GLY A 263 -7.79 13.57 6.67
CA GLY A 263 -6.47 14.03 6.26
C GLY A 263 -6.50 14.87 4.98
N ASN A 264 -5.84 14.36 3.94
CA ASN A 264 -5.73 14.98 2.63
C ASN A 264 -6.79 14.48 1.62
N LEU A 265 -7.70 13.60 2.02
CA LEU A 265 -8.76 13.12 1.14
C LEU A 265 -9.65 14.28 0.68
N ILE A 266 -10.06 14.18 -0.57
CA ILE A 266 -11.08 15.03 -1.17
C ILE A 266 -12.36 14.20 -1.18
N CYS A 267 -13.38 14.70 -0.51
CA CYS A 267 -14.68 14.07 -0.45
C CYS A 267 -15.72 14.98 -1.08
N ILE A 268 -16.34 14.49 -2.14
CA ILE A 268 -17.27 15.26 -2.97
C ILE A 268 -18.62 14.56 -2.92
N LYS A 269 -19.60 15.23 -2.34
CA LYS A 269 -21.00 14.84 -2.51
C LYS A 269 -21.50 15.47 -3.80
N VAL A 270 -21.86 14.62 -4.74
CA VAL A 270 -22.45 15.06 -6.01
C VAL A 270 -23.97 15.02 -5.82
N ASN A 271 -24.60 16.20 -5.89
CA ASN A 271 -26.05 16.35 -5.75
C ASN A 271 -26.82 15.90 -7.00
N VAL A 272 -26.09 15.46 -8.01
CA VAL A 272 -26.62 14.87 -9.24
C VAL A 272 -26.24 13.40 -9.24
N LEU A 273 -27.19 12.55 -9.61
CA LEU A 273 -26.92 11.14 -9.84
C LEU A 273 -25.94 11.02 -11.01
N ILE A 274 -24.73 10.50 -10.77
CA ILE A 274 -23.80 10.15 -11.84
C ILE A 274 -24.23 8.78 -12.36
N PRO A 275 -24.76 8.67 -13.59
CA PRO A 275 -25.23 7.39 -14.11
C PRO A 275 -24.11 6.35 -14.11
N HIS A 276 -24.47 5.09 -13.90
CA HIS A 276 -23.50 3.99 -13.86
C HIS A 276 -22.70 3.84 -15.15
N GLY A 277 -23.33 4.09 -16.30
CA GLY A 277 -22.67 4.08 -17.60
C GLY A 277 -21.68 5.22 -17.84
N VAL A 278 -21.69 6.28 -17.02
CA VAL A 278 -20.76 7.41 -17.17
C VAL A 278 -19.37 6.98 -16.71
N ARG A 279 -18.46 6.85 -17.68
CA ARG A 279 -17.07 6.49 -17.43
C ARG A 279 -16.18 7.70 -17.16
N LYS A 280 -16.55 8.88 -17.67
CA LYS A 280 -15.72 10.08 -17.66
C LYS A 280 -16.61 11.31 -17.47
N PHE A 281 -16.24 12.19 -16.54
CA PHE A 281 -16.95 13.43 -16.29
C PHE A 281 -16.04 14.47 -15.61
N CYS A 282 -16.41 15.74 -15.71
CA CYS A 282 -15.70 16.81 -15.01
C CYS A 282 -16.40 17.14 -13.70
N ILE A 283 -15.61 17.40 -12.66
CA ILE A 283 -16.09 17.87 -11.37
C ILE A 283 -15.42 19.19 -11.06
N LEU A 284 -16.23 20.17 -10.68
CA LEU A 284 -15.78 21.39 -10.07
C LEU A 284 -15.98 21.32 -8.56
N ASP A 285 -14.87 21.27 -7.81
CA ASP A 285 -14.87 21.48 -6.37
C ASP A 285 -14.98 22.98 -6.10
N ALA A 286 -16.19 23.44 -5.76
CA ALA A 286 -16.46 24.85 -5.54
C ALA A 286 -15.67 25.44 -4.36
N GLU A 287 -15.37 24.64 -3.32
CA GLU A 287 -14.64 25.11 -2.14
C GLU A 287 -13.16 25.34 -2.46
N ARG A 288 -12.54 24.36 -3.12
CA ARG A 288 -11.10 24.42 -3.43
C ARG A 288 -10.80 25.08 -4.77
N ARG A 289 -11.83 25.34 -5.57
CA ARG A 289 -11.74 25.79 -6.97
C ARG A 289 -10.86 24.85 -7.80
N LEU A 290 -11.00 23.56 -7.56
CA LEU A 290 -10.27 22.53 -8.30
C LEU A 290 -11.19 21.90 -9.32
N GLU A 291 -10.69 21.73 -10.54
CA GLU A 291 -11.37 21.04 -11.61
C GLU A 291 -10.67 19.71 -11.88
N PHE A 292 -11.43 18.61 -11.80
CA PHE A 292 -10.94 17.27 -12.04
C PHE A 292 -11.70 16.63 -13.20
N VAL A 293 -10.98 15.94 -14.08
CA VAL A 293 -11.60 14.90 -14.90
C VAL A 293 -11.56 13.61 -14.11
N VAL A 294 -12.72 13.01 -13.85
CA VAL A 294 -12.84 11.73 -13.15
C VAL A 294 -13.10 10.63 -14.16
N GLU A 295 -12.24 9.61 -14.13
CA GLU A 295 -12.34 8.39 -14.92
C GLU A 295 -12.70 7.22 -14.01
N ILE A 296 -13.92 6.70 -14.13
CA ILE A 296 -14.38 5.50 -13.42
C ILE A 296 -13.82 4.26 -14.13
N LEU A 297 -13.20 3.38 -13.36
CA LEU A 297 -12.47 2.23 -13.89
C LEU A 297 -13.37 0.99 -13.94
N HIS A 298 -13.19 0.19 -14.99
CA HIS A 298 -14.14 -0.80 -15.47
C HIS A 298 -14.50 -1.91 -14.47
N GLY A 299 -15.74 -2.38 -14.57
CA GLY A 299 -16.06 -3.79 -14.80
C GLY A 299 -17.03 -3.85 -15.99
N GLU A 300 -17.46 -5.05 -16.39
CA GLU A 300 -18.36 -5.27 -17.52
C GLU A 300 -19.63 -4.40 -17.46
N SER A 301 -20.32 -4.27 -18.60
CA SER A 301 -21.58 -3.53 -18.74
C SER A 301 -22.53 -3.85 -17.59
N VAL A 302 -22.89 -2.80 -16.86
CA VAL A 302 -23.81 -2.81 -15.73
C VAL A 302 -25.13 -3.42 -16.19
N SER A 303 -25.64 -4.40 -15.44
CA SER A 303 -26.89 -5.06 -15.81
C SER A 303 -28.05 -4.06 -15.70
N ALA A 304 -29.12 -4.24 -16.46
CA ALA A 304 -30.32 -3.39 -16.33
C ALA A 304 -30.92 -3.44 -14.90
N GLU A 305 -30.66 -4.53 -14.17
CA GLU A 305 -31.08 -4.71 -12.76
C GLU A 305 -30.26 -3.81 -11.82
N ASP A 306 -28.98 -3.62 -12.10
CA ASP A 306 -28.12 -2.73 -11.32
C ASP A 306 -28.58 -1.28 -11.45
N GLU A 307 -28.95 -0.81 -12.66
CA GLU A 307 -29.47 0.55 -12.87
C GLU A 307 -30.75 0.82 -12.05
N GLN A 308 -31.58 -0.19 -11.82
CA GLN A 308 -32.80 -0.07 -11.03
C GLN A 308 -32.50 0.12 -9.52
N TYR A 309 -31.38 -0.42 -9.02
CA TYR A 309 -30.97 -0.29 -7.62
C TYR A 309 -30.52 1.14 -7.27
N TYR A 310 -30.03 1.91 -8.25
CA TYR A 310 -29.62 3.32 -8.09
C TYR A 310 -30.77 4.32 -8.35
N GLY A 311 -32.01 3.86 -8.20
CA GLY A 311 -33.22 4.63 -8.46
C GLY A 311 -33.33 5.96 -7.70
N ALA A 312 -34.21 6.82 -8.22
CA ALA A 312 -34.44 8.22 -7.86
C ALA A 312 -34.33 8.53 -6.36
N GLY A 313 -33.17 9.04 -5.94
CA GLY A 313 -32.92 9.49 -4.57
C GLY A 313 -31.51 9.21 -4.04
N SER A 314 -30.73 8.34 -4.68
CA SER A 314 -29.34 8.10 -4.29
C SER A 314 -28.43 9.27 -4.70
N SER A 315 -27.72 9.84 -3.73
CA SER A 315 -26.61 10.76 -4.02
C SER A 315 -25.35 9.94 -4.33
N THR A 316 -24.52 10.44 -5.25
CA THR A 316 -23.20 9.85 -5.48
C THR A 316 -22.18 10.54 -4.58
N PHE A 317 -21.31 9.75 -3.97
CA PHE A 317 -20.21 10.26 -3.16
C PHE A 317 -18.90 9.80 -3.75
N LEU A 318 -17.93 10.71 -3.82
CA LEU A 318 -16.62 10.44 -4.39
C LEU A 318 -15.57 10.70 -3.33
N ILE A 319 -14.66 9.75 -3.17
CA ILE A 319 -13.45 9.92 -2.36
C ILE A 319 -12.28 9.88 -3.32
N ILE A 320 -11.42 10.89 -3.25
CA ILE A 320 -10.16 10.95 -4.00
C ILE A 320 -9.04 11.16 -2.98
N ASP A 321 -7.98 10.37 -3.06
CA ASP A 321 -6.74 10.57 -2.30
C ASP A 321 -5.63 11.12 -3.20
N PRO A 322 -5.31 12.42 -3.12
CA PRO A 322 -4.19 12.99 -3.87
C PRO A 322 -2.84 12.34 -3.55
N ALA A 323 -2.67 11.75 -2.36
CA ALA A 323 -1.41 11.09 -1.99
C ALA A 323 -1.10 9.86 -2.86
N THR A 324 -2.10 9.33 -3.57
CA THR A 324 -1.93 8.21 -4.48
C THR A 324 -1.57 8.62 -5.92
N GLY A 325 -1.60 9.91 -6.22
CA GLY A 325 -1.31 10.47 -7.55
C GLY A 325 0.14 10.88 -7.77
N THR A 326 0.40 11.49 -8.92
CA THR A 326 1.69 12.09 -9.28
C THR A 326 1.51 13.54 -9.70
N SER A 327 2.57 14.34 -9.56
CA SER A 327 2.63 15.70 -10.08
C SER A 327 3.00 15.78 -11.57
N SER A 328 3.32 14.64 -12.20
CA SER A 328 3.73 14.59 -13.61
C SER A 328 2.53 14.70 -14.55
N LEU A 329 2.73 15.33 -15.71
CA LEU A 329 1.70 15.43 -16.77
C LEU A 329 1.30 14.05 -17.33
N ASN A 330 2.22 13.08 -17.28
CA ASN A 330 2.01 11.69 -17.69
C ASN A 330 1.25 10.83 -16.67
N GLY A 331 0.99 11.36 -15.47
CA GLY A 331 0.25 10.63 -14.43
C GLY A 331 -1.11 11.24 -14.12
N TYR A 332 -1.62 10.94 -12.94
CA TYR A 332 -2.95 11.33 -12.49
C TYR A 332 -2.87 12.04 -11.14
N THR A 333 -3.82 12.91 -10.83
CA THR A 333 -3.82 13.73 -9.61
C THR A 333 -4.12 12.89 -8.37
N GLY A 334 -4.92 11.84 -8.50
CA GLY A 334 -5.20 10.90 -7.42
C GLY A 334 -6.00 9.70 -7.88
N ARG A 335 -6.04 8.67 -7.04
CA ARG A 335 -6.97 7.55 -7.13
C ARG A 335 -8.05 7.70 -6.07
N GLY A 336 -9.14 7.00 -6.27
CA GLY A 336 -10.30 7.14 -5.43
C GLY A 336 -11.30 6.02 -5.59
N ALA A 337 -12.45 6.20 -4.95
CA ALA A 337 -13.61 5.35 -5.10
C ALA A 337 -14.88 6.19 -5.28
N ARG A 338 -15.76 5.71 -6.15
CA ARG A 338 -17.17 6.09 -6.17
C ARG A 338 -17.89 5.24 -5.14
N LEU A 339 -18.68 5.91 -4.31
CA LEU A 339 -19.53 5.31 -3.29
C LEU A 339 -20.99 5.71 -3.55
N SER A 340 -21.89 4.79 -3.34
CA SER A 340 -23.33 5.02 -3.36
C SER A 340 -23.81 5.38 -1.97
N ILE A 341 -24.64 6.42 -1.85
CA ILE A 341 -25.31 6.76 -0.60
C ILE A 341 -26.67 6.08 -0.57
N GLN A 342 -26.87 5.18 0.41
CA GLN A 342 -28.17 4.61 0.67
C GLN A 342 -28.90 5.45 1.73
N PRO A 343 -30.05 6.05 1.40
CA PRO A 343 -30.83 6.80 2.37
C PRO A 343 -31.35 5.84 3.44
N ASN A 344 -30.99 6.09 4.70
CA ASN A 344 -31.47 5.31 5.84
C ASN A 344 -32.23 6.24 6.80
N GLN A 345 -33.50 5.94 7.07
CA GLN A 345 -34.38 6.80 7.87
C GLN A 345 -34.00 6.69 9.37
N GLY A 346 -33.14 7.61 9.85
CA GLY A 346 -32.79 7.73 11.26
C GLY A 346 -31.52 7.00 11.71
N GLU A 347 -30.77 6.45 10.76
CA GLU A 347 -29.51 5.74 10.97
C GLU A 347 -28.35 6.50 10.29
N PRO A 348 -27.07 6.21 10.64
CA PRO A 348 -25.92 6.76 9.94
C PRO A 348 -26.00 6.51 8.43
N VAL A 349 -25.50 7.48 7.65
CA VAL A 349 -25.46 7.40 6.19
C VAL A 349 -24.59 6.22 5.79
N LEU A 350 -25.22 5.24 5.12
CA LEU A 350 -24.56 4.03 4.66
C LEU A 350 -23.92 4.30 3.29
N LEU A 351 -22.61 4.15 3.23
CA LEU A 351 -21.84 4.22 1.99
C LEU A 351 -21.57 2.82 1.46
N GLY A 352 -22.05 2.51 0.26
CA GLY A 352 -21.72 1.28 -0.45
C GLY A 352 -20.60 1.53 -1.47
N PHE A 353 -19.53 0.74 -1.43
CA PHE A 353 -18.52 0.78 -2.49
C PHE A 353 -19.13 0.43 -3.83
N ASP A 354 -18.75 1.17 -4.87
CA ASP A 354 -19.25 0.97 -6.22
C ASP A 354 -18.11 0.68 -7.19
N ARG A 355 -17.21 1.66 -7.42
CA ARG A 355 -16.09 1.48 -8.36
C ARG A 355 -14.84 2.25 -7.94
N PRO A 356 -13.63 1.75 -8.27
CA PRO A 356 -12.43 2.54 -8.22
C PRO A 356 -12.45 3.62 -9.33
N LEU A 357 -11.77 4.73 -9.09
CA LEU A 357 -11.65 5.83 -10.05
C LEU A 357 -10.24 6.43 -10.06
N LYS A 358 -9.92 7.13 -11.15
CA LYS A 358 -8.76 8.02 -11.27
C LYS A 358 -9.23 9.45 -11.47
N ALA A 359 -8.63 10.38 -10.74
CA ALA A 359 -8.84 11.81 -10.89
C ALA A 359 -7.63 12.42 -11.61
N TRP A 360 -7.89 13.23 -12.63
CA TRP A 360 -6.89 13.90 -13.46
C TRP A 360 -7.09 15.40 -13.35
N SER A 361 -6.01 16.17 -13.32
CA SER A 361 -6.12 17.60 -13.58
C SER A 361 -6.48 17.82 -15.05
N THR A 362 -7.05 18.98 -15.38
CA THR A 362 -7.34 19.36 -16.77
C THR A 362 -6.08 19.33 -17.64
N GLU A 363 -4.94 19.74 -17.10
CA GLU A 363 -3.63 19.67 -17.77
C GLU A 363 -3.17 18.23 -18.02
N GLN A 364 -3.22 17.36 -17.00
CA GLN A 364 -2.88 15.94 -17.14
C GLN A 364 -3.79 15.24 -18.16
N TRP A 365 -5.09 15.56 -18.12
CA TRP A 365 -6.06 15.02 -19.07
C TRP A 365 -5.78 15.47 -20.51
N SER A 366 -5.53 16.76 -20.68
CA SER A 366 -5.21 17.35 -21.99
C SER A 366 -3.93 16.78 -22.55
N TYR A 367 -2.93 16.55 -21.70
CA TYR A 367 -1.69 15.87 -22.08
C TYR A 367 -1.95 14.41 -22.51
N LYS A 368 -2.71 13.64 -21.71
CA LYS A 368 -3.02 12.22 -21.97
C LYS A 368 -3.80 12.01 -23.25
N THR A 369 -4.75 12.90 -23.56
CA THR A 369 -5.70 12.71 -24.67
C THR A 369 -5.42 13.57 -25.89
N GLY A 370 -4.59 14.61 -25.76
CA GLY A 370 -4.39 15.63 -26.79
C GLY A 370 -5.55 16.63 -26.93
N HIS A 371 -6.57 16.56 -26.06
CA HIS A 371 -7.79 17.36 -26.15
C HIS A 371 -8.19 17.94 -24.79
N GLN A 372 -8.74 19.16 -24.81
CA GLN A 372 -9.41 19.69 -23.63
C GLN A 372 -10.63 18.82 -23.29
N PRO A 373 -10.95 18.64 -22.00
CA PRO A 373 -12.10 17.85 -21.60
C PRO A 373 -13.40 18.53 -22.08
N ASP A 374 -14.12 17.85 -22.97
CA ASP A 374 -15.47 18.23 -23.42
C ASP A 374 -16.49 17.27 -22.81
N PHE A 375 -16.60 17.31 -21.49
CA PHE A 375 -17.52 16.47 -20.72
C PHE A 375 -18.57 17.32 -20.03
N PRO A 376 -19.76 16.77 -19.74
CA PRO A 376 -20.68 17.41 -18.83
C PRO A 376 -19.98 17.68 -17.50
N THR A 377 -20.01 18.95 -17.07
CA THR A 377 -19.49 19.39 -15.78
C THR A 377 -20.56 19.22 -14.72
N TYR A 378 -20.20 18.54 -13.63
CA TYR A 378 -21.05 18.39 -12.47
C TYR A 378 -20.51 19.27 -11.35
N GLU A 379 -21.37 20.14 -10.81
CA GLU A 379 -21.05 20.91 -9.62
C GLU A 379 -21.24 20.03 -8.39
N GLY A 380 -20.15 19.81 -7.67
CA GLY A 380 -20.15 19.10 -6.40
C GLY A 380 -20.02 20.07 -5.24
N LEU A 381 -20.70 19.79 -4.13
CA LEU A 381 -20.31 20.36 -2.85
C LEU A 381 -19.09 19.56 -2.37
N GLY A 382 -17.91 20.01 -2.76
CA GLY A 382 -16.67 19.59 -2.12
C GLY A 382 -16.72 20.04 -0.66
N SER A 383 -16.30 19.18 0.26
CA SER A 383 -16.08 19.61 1.64
C SER A 383 -14.82 18.94 2.21
N ARG A 384 -14.06 19.66 3.02
CA ARG A 384 -13.26 18.98 4.05
C ARG A 384 -14.24 18.50 5.12
N ILE A 385 -14.66 17.23 5.02
CA ILE A 385 -15.45 16.58 6.06
C ILE A 385 -14.62 16.60 7.33
N THR A 386 -14.99 17.49 8.24
CA THR A 386 -14.26 17.75 9.47
C THR A 386 -15.00 17.23 10.70
N SER A 387 -16.26 16.77 10.57
CA SER A 387 -17.06 16.42 11.76
C SER A 387 -18.19 15.40 11.61
N ASN A 388 -18.54 14.90 10.42
CA ASN A 388 -19.59 13.87 10.30
C ASN A 388 -18.95 12.48 10.23
N ILE A 389 -19.32 11.60 11.16
CA ILE A 389 -18.94 10.18 11.13
C ILE A 389 -19.73 9.53 9.99
N PHE A 390 -19.03 9.09 8.95
CA PHE A 390 -19.60 8.28 7.88
C PHE A 390 -19.29 6.82 8.16
N GLU A 391 -20.31 5.96 8.10
CA GLU A 391 -20.18 4.52 8.21
C GLU A 391 -20.26 3.91 6.80
N LEU A 392 -19.21 3.22 6.39
CA LEU A 392 -19.23 2.40 5.20
C LEU A 392 -20.00 1.12 5.55
N ASP A 393 -21.09 0.83 4.85
CA ASP A 393 -21.86 -0.40 5.08
C ASP A 393 -21.26 -1.54 4.29
N MET A 394 -20.79 -2.57 5.01
CA MET A 394 -20.28 -3.82 4.44
C MET A 394 -21.10 -5.05 4.86
N ARG A 395 -22.41 -4.91 5.09
CA ARG A 395 -23.31 -6.03 5.43
C ARG A 395 -23.39 -7.14 4.35
N LYS A 396 -22.79 -8.30 4.68
CA LYS A 396 -23.36 -9.66 4.82
C LYS A 396 -22.24 -10.71 4.65
N CYS A 397 -21.65 -11.14 5.79
CA CYS A 397 -21.20 -12.51 6.12
C CYS A 397 -20.25 -12.48 7.33
N LEU A 398 -20.79 -12.29 8.53
CA LEU A 398 -20.06 -12.52 9.78
C LEU A 398 -20.90 -13.42 10.69
N HIS A 399 -20.95 -14.70 10.31
CA HIS A 399 -21.11 -15.75 11.30
C HIS A 399 -20.11 -16.85 10.95
N SER A 400 -19.36 -17.26 11.97
CA SER A 400 -18.22 -18.19 11.94
C SER A 400 -16.90 -17.50 11.64
N PHE A 401 -16.12 -17.14 12.67
CA PHE A 401 -14.64 -17.28 12.71
C PHE A 401 -14.02 -16.65 13.98
N GLU A 402 -14.67 -16.72 15.14
CA GLU A 402 -14.08 -16.32 16.43
C GLU A 402 -13.03 -17.32 16.99
N ARG A 403 -12.32 -18.08 16.14
CA ARG A 403 -11.32 -19.08 16.60
C ARG A 403 -9.94 -19.00 15.94
N ILE A 404 -9.61 -17.89 15.27
CA ILE A 404 -8.35 -17.73 14.51
C ILE A 404 -7.48 -16.56 15.03
N ILE A 405 -7.54 -16.24 16.33
CA ILE A 405 -6.56 -15.35 16.97
C ILE A 405 -5.91 -16.07 18.13
#